data_AF-A0A378BPG3-F1
#
_entry.id   AF-A0A378BPG3-F1
#
_cell.length_a   1.000
_cell.length_b   1.000
_cell.length_c   1.000
_cell.angle_alpha   90.00
_cell.angle_beta   90.00
_cell.angle_gamma   90.00
#
_symmetry.space_group_name_H-M   'P 1'
#
loop_
_entity.id
_entity.type
_entity.pdbx_description
1 polymer ?
#
loop_
_entity_poly.entity_id
_entity_poly.type
_entity_poly.pdbx_seq_one_letter_code
_entity_poly.pdbx_strand_id
1 'polypeptide(L)'
;MSCSRRQRPVPGRSAGAEGAGDAAATRGGADPPRPGGAQRRAALTAPADIDAGLRQLQTLPGIGRWTANYFALRGWQAKDVFLPDDYLIKQRFPGMTPAAIARYARRWQPMRSYALLHIWYTDDWAPAAE
;
A
#
# COMPACT_ATOMS: atom_id res chain seq x y z
N MET A 1 -26.50 0.03 -20.89
CA MET A 1 -25.10 -0.04 -20.44
C MET A 1 -25.01 0.56 -19.04
N SER A 2 -25.02 -0.26 -17.99
CA SER A 2 -24.98 0.22 -16.60
C SER A 2 -23.76 -0.39 -15.90
N CYS A 3 -22.79 0.47 -15.58
CA CYS A 3 -21.51 0.10 -15.01
C CYS A 3 -21.68 -0.15 -13.51
N SER A 4 -21.68 -1.42 -13.12
CA SER A 4 -21.82 -1.82 -11.71
C SER A 4 -20.61 -1.34 -10.90
N ARG A 5 -20.82 -0.28 -10.11
CA ARG A 5 -19.86 0.27 -9.15
C ARG A 5 -19.74 -0.71 -7.99
N ARG A 6 -18.78 -1.65 -8.08
CA ARG A 6 -18.40 -2.54 -6.97
C ARG A 6 -17.91 -1.69 -5.79
N GLN A 7 -18.78 -1.49 -4.81
CA GLN A 7 -18.44 -0.90 -3.51
C GLN A 7 -17.55 -1.89 -2.75
N ARG A 8 -16.47 -1.41 -2.15
CA ARG A 8 -15.64 -2.22 -1.25
C ARG A 8 -16.43 -2.51 0.04
N PRO A 9 -16.34 -3.72 0.60
CA PRO A 9 -17.04 -4.03 1.84
C PRO A 9 -16.48 -3.18 3.00
N VAL A 10 -17.40 -2.57 3.74
CA VAL A 10 -17.14 -1.91 5.02
C VAL A 10 -17.08 -3.01 6.10
N PRO A 11 -16.03 -3.08 6.93
CA PRO A 11 -15.99 -4.07 8.01
C PRO A 11 -16.91 -3.59 9.12
N GLY A 12 -18.09 -4.21 9.24
CA GLY A 12 -18.95 -4.03 10.41
C GLY A 12 -20.43 -4.14 10.11
N ARG A 13 -20.94 -5.38 10.01
CA ARG A 13 -22.27 -5.78 10.50
C ARG A 13 -22.37 -7.30 10.48
N SER A 14 -22.21 -7.92 11.65
CA SER A 14 -22.59 -9.32 11.87
C SER A 14 -24.10 -9.43 11.73
N ALA A 15 -24.56 -10.05 10.65
CA ALA A 15 -25.94 -10.52 10.50
C ALA A 15 -25.88 -12.05 10.50
N GLY A 16 -26.52 -12.65 11.50
CA GLY A 16 -26.65 -14.09 11.62
C GLY A 16 -27.46 -14.69 10.48
N ALA A 17 -27.14 -15.93 10.13
CA ALA A 17 -27.95 -16.77 9.27
C ALA A 17 -27.92 -18.21 9.80
N GLU A 18 -29.08 -18.69 10.25
CA GLU A 18 -29.49 -20.10 10.33
C GLU A 18 -29.21 -20.81 8.99
N GLY A 19 -28.54 -21.97 8.99
CA GLY A 19 -29.13 -23.32 8.81
C GLY A 19 -29.35 -23.67 7.32
N ALA A 20 -28.97 -24.81 6.73
CA ALA A 20 -28.63 -26.15 7.21
C ALA A 20 -27.92 -26.97 6.08
N GLY A 21 -27.23 -28.05 6.45
CA GLY A 21 -26.76 -29.10 5.54
C GLY A 21 -25.59 -29.95 6.07
N ASP A 22 -25.92 -31.10 6.68
CA ASP A 22 -25.10 -32.24 7.19
C ASP A 22 -23.88 -32.68 6.36
N ALA A 23 -22.86 -33.42 6.83
CA ALA A 23 -22.32 -33.79 8.14
C ALA A 23 -21.01 -34.58 7.86
N ALA A 24 -19.91 -34.30 8.57
CA ALA A 24 -18.82 -35.26 8.82
C ALA A 24 -17.95 -34.76 9.98
N ALA A 25 -18.03 -35.46 11.11
CA ALA A 25 -17.35 -35.14 12.34
C ALA A 25 -15.83 -35.35 12.27
N THR A 26 -15.03 -34.38 12.71
CA THR A 26 -13.80 -34.65 13.48
C THR A 26 -13.47 -33.49 14.42
N ARG A 27 -13.52 -33.80 15.73
CA ARG A 27 -12.83 -33.20 16.89
C ARG A 27 -12.83 -31.68 17.03
N GLY A 28 -13.64 -31.23 17.98
CA GLY A 28 -13.59 -29.88 18.54
C GLY A 28 -12.24 -29.56 19.17
N GLY A 29 -11.59 -28.54 18.62
CA GLY A 29 -10.71 -27.64 19.35
C GLY A 29 -11.30 -26.25 19.18
N ALA A 30 -11.92 -25.72 20.23
CA ALA A 30 -12.29 -24.31 20.25
C ALA A 30 -10.99 -23.50 20.16
N ASP A 31 -10.79 -22.79 19.05
CA ASP A 31 -9.67 -21.87 18.89
C ASP A 31 -9.78 -20.81 20.01
N PRO A 32 -8.79 -20.66 20.90
CA PRO A 32 -8.87 -19.66 21.96
C PRO A 32 -9.00 -18.26 21.33
N PRO A 33 -9.79 -17.35 21.93
CA PRO A 33 -9.94 -16.00 21.42
C PRO A 33 -8.56 -15.33 21.36
N ARG A 34 -8.14 -14.91 20.17
CA ARG A 34 -6.89 -14.14 20.00
C ARG A 34 -6.95 -12.93 20.93
N PRO A 35 -5.90 -12.67 21.75
CA PRO A 35 -5.89 -11.50 22.60
C PRO A 35 -6.11 -10.26 21.75
N GLY A 36 -7.07 -9.42 22.16
CA GLY A 36 -7.45 -8.21 21.46
C GLY A 36 -6.24 -7.31 21.27
N GLY A 37 -5.61 -7.43 20.10
CA GLY A 37 -4.53 -6.55 19.69
C GLY A 37 -5.11 -5.15 19.58
N ALA A 38 -4.69 -4.25 20.47
CA ALA A 38 -4.99 -2.84 20.36
C ALA A 38 -4.74 -2.41 18.91
N GLN A 39 -5.81 -2.15 18.14
CA GLN A 39 -5.66 -1.74 16.75
C GLN A 39 -4.90 -0.42 16.75
N ARG A 40 -3.61 -0.47 16.43
CA ARG A 40 -2.84 0.74 16.18
C ARG A 40 -3.42 1.36 14.92
N ARG A 41 -4.23 2.41 15.09
CA ARG A 41 -4.89 3.10 13.99
C ARG A 41 -3.85 3.96 13.29
N ALA A 42 -3.57 3.65 12.03
CA ALA A 42 -2.83 4.57 11.16
C ALA A 42 -3.66 5.84 10.94
N ALA A 43 -2.99 7.01 10.88
CA ALA A 43 -3.64 8.27 10.58
C ALA A 43 -4.30 8.18 9.19
N LEU A 44 -5.62 8.38 9.15
CA LEU A 44 -6.41 8.30 7.91
C LEU A 44 -6.26 9.56 7.04
N THR A 45 -5.69 10.63 7.59
CA THR A 45 -5.50 11.91 6.92
C THR A 45 -4.01 12.20 6.77
N ALA A 46 -3.65 12.87 5.68
CA ALA A 46 -2.28 13.27 5.40
C ALA A 46 -1.75 14.18 6.51
N PRO A 47 -0.63 13.84 7.16
CA PRO A 47 0.06 14.75 8.08
C PRO A 47 0.68 15.92 7.31
N ALA A 48 0.91 17.05 7.98
CA ALA A 48 1.61 18.20 7.40
C ALA A 48 3.06 17.85 6.99
N ASP A 49 3.70 16.97 7.76
CA ASP A 49 4.99 16.37 7.43
C ASP A 49 4.80 14.90 7.03
N ILE A 50 4.94 14.63 5.73
CA ILE A 50 4.81 13.29 5.16
C ILE A 50 5.92 12.36 5.68
N ASP A 51 7.14 12.85 5.87
CA ASP A 51 8.26 12.02 6.33
C ASP A 51 8.08 11.60 7.79
N ALA A 52 7.56 12.47 8.65
CA ALA A 52 7.17 12.11 10.01
C ALA A 52 6.08 11.02 10.02
N GLY A 53 5.07 11.17 9.14
CA GLY A 53 4.04 10.17 8.95
C GLY A 53 4.60 8.82 8.51
N LEU A 54 5.52 8.82 7.53
CA LEU A 54 6.17 7.60 7.04
C LEU A 54 6.98 6.90 8.14
N ARG A 55 7.71 7.65 8.98
CA ARG A 55 8.42 7.08 10.14
C ARG A 55 7.46 6.44 11.12
N GLN A 56 6.34 7.10 11.42
CA GLN A 56 5.31 6.56 12.30
C GLN A 56 4.69 5.27 11.74
N LEU A 57 4.37 5.23 10.44
CA LEU A 57 3.84 4.04 9.79
C LEU A 57 4.81 2.86 9.87
N GLN A 58 6.11 3.11 9.70
CA GLN A 58 7.14 2.07 9.79
C GLN A 58 7.34 1.50 11.21
N THR A 59 6.83 2.16 12.25
CA THR A 59 6.82 1.59 13.61
C THR A 59 5.78 0.47 13.78
N LEU A 60 4.85 0.33 12.83
CA LEU A 60 3.81 -0.68 12.88
C LEU A 60 4.34 -2.05 12.42
N PRO A 61 4.05 -3.14 13.16
CA PRO A 61 4.52 -4.47 12.79
C PRO A 61 3.94 -4.86 11.41
N GLY A 62 4.81 -5.28 10.50
CA GLY A 62 4.44 -5.66 9.13
C GLY A 62 4.40 -4.51 8.11
N ILE A 63 4.63 -3.26 8.52
CA ILE A 63 4.73 -2.13 7.60
C ILE A 63 6.20 -1.81 7.33
N GLY A 64 6.70 -2.25 6.18
CA GLY A 64 8.04 -1.89 5.69
C GLY A 64 8.06 -0.54 4.96
N ARG A 65 9.26 -0.10 4.56
CA ARG A 65 9.45 1.16 3.81
C ARG A 65 8.59 1.25 2.55
N TRP A 66 8.46 0.15 1.80
CA TRP A 66 7.66 0.12 0.57
C TRP A 66 6.17 0.33 0.89
N THR A 67 5.63 -0.39 1.86
CA THR A 67 4.22 -0.28 2.28
C THR A 67 3.90 1.11 2.81
N ALA A 68 4.79 1.71 3.59
CA ALA A 68 4.62 3.07 4.10
C ALA A 68 4.56 4.11 2.96
N ASN A 69 5.51 4.05 2.02
CA ASN A 69 5.53 4.96 0.87
C ASN A 69 4.30 4.76 -0.04
N TYR A 70 3.90 3.51 -0.27
CA TYR A 70 2.68 3.20 -1.03
C TYR A 70 1.42 3.74 -0.34
N PHE A 71 1.35 3.66 0.99
CA PHE A 71 0.25 4.23 1.76
C PHE A 71 0.24 5.75 1.71
N ALA A 72 1.39 6.42 1.79
CA ALA A 72 1.45 7.88 1.62
C ALA A 72 0.99 8.30 0.21
N LEU A 73 1.34 7.53 -0.82
CA LEU A 73 0.88 7.76 -2.18
C LEU A 73 -0.65 7.59 -2.34
N ARG A 74 -1.22 6.49 -1.83
CA ARG A 74 -2.64 6.14 -2.09
C ARG A 74 -3.62 6.59 -1.02
N GLY A 75 -3.20 6.52 0.25
CA GLY A 75 -4.00 6.93 1.40
C GLY A 75 -3.95 8.44 1.62
N TRP A 76 -2.75 9.02 1.66
CA TRP A 76 -2.58 10.45 1.89
C TRP A 76 -2.57 11.29 0.62
N GLN A 77 -2.54 10.66 -0.57
CA GLN A 77 -2.47 11.37 -1.85
C GLN A 77 -1.27 12.33 -1.89
N ALA A 78 -0.16 11.96 -1.24
CA ALA A 78 1.04 12.77 -1.18
C ALA A 78 1.59 12.97 -2.59
N LYS A 79 1.89 14.22 -2.96
CA LYS A 79 2.36 14.60 -4.31
C LYS A 79 3.86 14.34 -4.53
N ASP A 80 4.62 14.26 -3.45
CA ASP A 80 6.07 14.22 -3.47
C ASP A 80 6.68 12.95 -2.85
N VAL A 81 6.08 11.79 -3.14
CA VAL A 81 6.52 10.48 -2.67
C VAL A 81 6.96 9.62 -3.85
N PHE A 82 8.03 8.86 -3.67
CA PHE A 82 8.57 7.96 -4.70
C PHE A 82 8.84 6.57 -4.12
N LEU A 83 8.64 5.53 -4.94
CA LEU A 83 8.84 4.14 -4.55
C LEU A 83 10.02 3.53 -5.31
N PRO A 84 11.28 3.78 -4.89
CA PRO A 84 12.45 3.27 -5.60
C PRO A 84 12.60 1.74 -5.47
N ASP A 85 11.92 1.14 -4.49
CA ASP A 85 12.01 -0.28 -4.18
C ASP A 85 10.93 -1.13 -4.85
N ASP A 86 10.03 -0.46 -5.56
CA ASP A 86 8.94 -1.09 -6.27
C ASP A 86 9.46 -2.03 -7.36
N TYR A 87 8.80 -3.17 -7.51
CA TYR A 87 9.23 -4.19 -8.45
C TYR A 87 9.17 -3.69 -9.90
N LEU A 88 8.09 -2.99 -10.28
CA LEU A 88 7.92 -2.48 -11.63
C LEU A 88 8.92 -1.34 -11.91
N ILE A 89 9.19 -0.49 -10.91
CA ILE A 89 10.23 0.53 -11.02
C ILE A 89 11.62 -0.10 -11.20
N LYS A 90 11.98 -1.13 -10.43
CA LYS A 90 13.25 -1.83 -10.65
C LYS A 90 13.36 -2.43 -12.05
N GLN A 91 12.26 -2.92 -12.60
CA GLN A 91 12.22 -3.45 -13.97
C GLN A 91 12.39 -2.33 -15.02
N ARG A 92 11.84 -1.14 -14.77
CA ARG A 92 11.98 0.05 -15.65
C ARG A 92 13.34 0.74 -15.54
N PHE A 93 14.09 0.47 -14.48
CA PHE A 93 15.45 0.98 -14.26
C PHE A 93 16.46 -0.17 -14.18
N PRO A 94 16.74 -0.86 -15.30
CA PRO A 94 17.65 -1.99 -15.30
C PRO A 94 19.05 -1.58 -14.84
N GLY A 95 19.61 -2.32 -13.88
CA GLY A 95 20.97 -2.10 -13.38
C GLY A 95 21.15 -0.95 -12.38
N MET A 96 20.09 -0.21 -12.04
CA MET A 96 20.19 0.85 -11.03
C MET A 96 19.82 0.36 -9.62
N THR A 97 20.58 0.79 -8.63
CA THR A 97 20.23 0.56 -7.22
C THR A 97 19.06 1.46 -6.81
N PRO A 98 18.24 1.08 -5.82
CA PRO A 98 17.16 1.94 -5.32
C PRO A 98 17.62 3.35 -4.91
N ALA A 99 18.85 3.47 -4.40
CA ALA A 99 19.46 4.76 -4.08
C ALA A 99 19.73 5.61 -5.32
N ALA A 100 20.21 5.00 -6.41
CA ALA A 100 20.40 5.68 -7.69
C ALA A 100 19.06 6.12 -8.30
N ILE A 101 18.03 5.27 -8.24
CA ILE A 101 16.67 5.61 -8.70
C ILE A 101 16.11 6.77 -7.87
N ALA A 102 16.27 6.74 -6.54
CA ALA A 102 15.83 7.83 -5.66
C ALA A 102 16.55 9.15 -5.99
N ARG A 103 17.84 9.10 -6.34
CA ARG A 103 18.60 10.27 -6.81
C ARG A 103 18.06 10.77 -8.15
N TYR A 104 17.82 9.89 -9.11
CA TYR A 104 17.26 10.23 -10.41
C TYR A 104 15.88 10.89 -10.27
N ALA A 105 15.04 10.35 -9.38
CA ALA A 105 13.71 10.86 -9.13
C ALA A 105 13.66 12.29 -8.57
N ARG A 106 14.78 12.82 -8.04
CA ARG A 106 14.86 14.20 -7.54
C ARG A 106 14.55 15.25 -8.62
N ARG A 107 14.75 14.93 -9.90
CA ARG A 107 14.45 15.82 -11.04
C ARG A 107 12.97 16.16 -11.19
N TRP A 108 12.08 15.34 -10.63
CA TRP A 108 10.63 15.50 -10.75
C TRP A 108 9.99 16.11 -9.51
N GLN A 109 10.79 16.65 -8.58
CA GLN A 109 10.26 17.41 -7.46
C GLN A 109 9.55 18.68 -7.95
N PRO A 110 8.40 19.06 -7.35
CA PRO A 110 7.73 18.48 -6.17
C PRO A 110 6.61 17.46 -6.51
N MET A 111 6.61 16.90 -7.73
CA MET A 111 5.55 16.05 -8.28
C MET A 111 6.03 14.60 -8.49
N ARG A 112 6.93 14.10 -7.63
CA ARG A 112 7.53 12.77 -7.77
C ARG A 112 6.50 11.63 -7.84
N SER A 113 5.38 11.77 -7.14
CA SER A 113 4.28 10.80 -7.18
C SER A 113 3.65 10.70 -8.56
N TYR A 114 3.53 11.82 -9.29
CA TYR A 114 2.98 11.81 -10.65
C TYR A 114 3.94 11.18 -11.64
N ALA A 115 5.25 11.46 -11.51
CA ALA A 115 6.27 10.82 -12.33
C ALA A 115 6.28 9.30 -12.12
N LEU A 116 6.17 8.84 -10.87
CA LEU A 116 6.05 7.42 -10.55
C LEU A 116 4.87 6.76 -11.29
N LEU A 117 3.68 7.38 -11.23
CA LEU A 117 2.50 6.87 -11.94
C LEU A 117 2.73 6.84 -13.45
N HIS A 118 3.34 7.88 -14.03
CA HIS A 118 3.65 7.89 -15.47
C HIS A 118 4.59 6.74 -15.85
N ILE A 119 5.61 6.44 -15.05
CA ILE A 119 6.55 5.34 -15.30
C ILE A 119 5.82 3.98 -15.24
N TRP A 120 4.87 3.81 -14.31
CA TRP A 120 4.06 2.59 -14.25
C TRP A 120 3.18 2.37 -15.48
N TYR A 121 2.59 3.44 -16.02
CA TYR A 121 1.69 3.37 -17.18
C TYR A 121 2.39 3.51 -18.52
N THR A 122 3.71 3.68 -18.53
CA THR A 122 4.50 3.75 -19.75
C THR A 122 5.31 2.47 -19.90
N ASP A 123 4.96 1.66 -20.90
CA ASP A 123 5.58 0.34 -21.11
C ASP A 123 7.03 0.45 -21.59
N ASP A 124 7.31 1.37 -22.51
CA ASP A 124 8.64 1.60 -23.10
C ASP A 124 9.44 2.68 -22.37
N TRP A 125 9.16 2.90 -21.10
CA TRP A 125 9.88 3.91 -20.33
C TRP A 125 11.32 3.44 -20.04
N ALA A 126 12.29 4.27 -20.39
CA ALA A 126 13.70 4.09 -20.04
C ALA A 126 14.24 5.38 -19.39
N PRO A 127 15.18 5.26 -18.42
CA PRO A 127 15.86 6.43 -17.88
C PRO A 127 16.65 7.11 -19.01
N ALA A 128 16.54 8.43 -19.10
CA ALA A 128 17.42 9.20 -19.98
C ALA A 128 18.85 9.04 -19.44
N ALA A 129 19.75 8.52 -20.28
CA ALA A 129 21.16 8.50 -19.96
C ALA A 129 21.64 9.95 -19.81
N GLU A 130 22.22 10.27 -18.66
CA GLU A 130 23.11 11.43 -18.51
C GLU A 130 24.49 11.09 -19.07
#